data_AF-A0A2A2TEL8-F1
#
_entry.id   AF-A0A2A2TEL8-F1
#
_cell.length_a   1.000
_cell.length_b   1.000
_cell.length_c   1.000
_cell.angle_alpha   90.00
_cell.angle_beta   90.00
_cell.angle_gamma   90.00
#
_symmetry.space_group_name_H-M   'P 1'
#
loop_
_entity.id
_entity.type
_entity.pdbx_description
1 polymer ?
#
loop_
_entity_poly.entity_id
_entity_poly.type
_entity_poly.pdbx_seq_one_letter_code
_entity_poly.pdbx_strand_id
1 'polypeptide(L)'
;MSKIKALIQPHGGQLINRYLFGEEREASLFKASNLPRLTLSARNLADLECIATGVYSPLEGFVDEQEYYSIIKDMRLQNGLAWSIPVTLQVSASIANQYQLDSEIALVHPNGTILAVMAVK
;
A
#
# COMPACT_ATOMS: atom_id res chain seq x y z
N MET A 1 42.83 -5.10 7.04
CA MET A 1 41.47 -5.68 7.12
C MET A 1 40.48 -4.60 6.70
N SER A 2 39.95 -4.71 5.48
CA SER A 2 38.97 -3.75 4.94
C SER A 2 37.66 -3.88 5.72
N LYS A 3 37.13 -2.76 6.23
CA LYS A 3 35.81 -2.72 6.87
C LYS A 3 34.78 -3.18 5.84
N ILE A 4 34.17 -4.35 6.04
CA ILE A 4 32.94 -4.69 5.30
C ILE A 4 31.93 -3.61 5.66
N LYS A 5 31.62 -2.74 4.69
CA LYS A 5 30.62 -1.69 4.86
C LYS A 5 29.28 -2.42 4.92
N ALA A 6 28.65 -2.47 6.10
CA ALA A 6 27.32 -3.02 6.25
C ALA A 6 26.36 -2.35 5.25
N LEU A 7 25.42 -3.11 4.70
CA LEU A 7 24.39 -2.57 3.82
C LEU A 7 23.62 -1.46 4.54
N ILE A 8 23.20 -0.44 3.79
CA ILE A 8 22.36 0.63 4.33
C ILE A 8 21.03 0.04 4.84
N GLN A 9 20.55 0.54 5.97
CA GLN A 9 19.24 0.15 6.48
C GLN A 9 18.13 0.69 5.56
N PRO A 10 16.99 -0.03 5.43
CA PRO A 10 15.81 0.51 4.78
C PRO A 10 15.38 1.84 5.39
N HIS A 11 14.71 2.68 4.60
CA HIS A 11 14.14 3.92 5.10
C HIS A 11 13.08 3.64 6.18
N GLY A 12 13.13 4.37 7.29
CA GLY A 12 12.36 4.05 8.50
C GLY A 12 12.93 2.92 9.37
N GLY A 13 14.08 2.34 9.00
CA GLY A 13 14.82 1.37 9.81
C GLY A 13 14.39 -0.09 9.61
N GLN A 14 13.30 -0.35 8.88
CA GLN A 14 12.81 -1.70 8.61
C GLN A 14 12.24 -1.78 7.19
N LEU A 15 12.51 -2.91 6.51
CA LEU A 15 11.87 -3.22 5.23
C LEU A 15 10.44 -3.69 5.50
N ILE A 16 9.46 -3.01 4.93
CA ILE A 16 8.07 -3.44 4.97
C ILE A 16 7.85 -4.52 3.91
N ASN A 17 7.36 -5.69 4.30
CA ASN A 17 6.95 -6.75 3.38
C ASN A 17 5.48 -7.08 3.64
N ARG A 18 4.63 -6.91 2.63
CA ARG A 18 3.17 -7.15 2.74
C ARG A 18 2.73 -8.44 2.07
N TYR A 19 3.65 -9.29 1.62
CA TYR A 19 3.30 -10.61 1.11
C TYR A 19 2.83 -11.52 2.24
N LEU A 20 1.67 -12.14 2.02
CA LEU A 20 1.14 -13.20 2.86
C LEU A 20 1.54 -14.56 2.29
N PHE A 21 1.81 -15.52 3.18
CA PHE A 21 2.17 -16.89 2.82
C PHE A 21 1.36 -17.89 3.67
N GLY A 22 1.30 -19.14 3.20
CA GLY A 22 0.65 -20.22 3.94
C GLY A 22 -0.80 -19.93 4.31
N GLU A 23 -1.19 -20.29 5.54
CA GLU A 23 -2.57 -20.17 6.02
C GLU A 23 -3.10 -18.73 6.01
N GLU A 24 -2.27 -17.75 6.31
CA GLU A 24 -2.67 -16.34 6.31
C GLU A 24 -3.07 -15.87 4.90
N ARG A 25 -2.31 -16.31 3.88
CA ARG A 25 -2.64 -16.05 2.47
C ARG A 25 -3.98 -16.68 2.10
N GLU A 26 -4.18 -17.95 2.43
CA GLU A 26 -5.42 -18.66 2.07
C GLU A 26 -6.64 -18.06 2.78
N ALA A 27 -6.51 -17.72 4.07
CA ALA A 27 -7.55 -17.03 4.82
C ALA A 27 -7.89 -15.66 4.23
N SER A 28 -6.86 -14.88 3.86
CA SER A 28 -7.04 -13.57 3.23
C SER A 28 -7.70 -13.67 1.86
N LEU A 29 -7.33 -14.65 1.03
CA LEU A 29 -7.97 -14.92 -0.27
C LEU A 29 -9.42 -15.35 -0.11
N PHE A 30 -9.72 -16.23 0.86
CA PHE A 30 -11.08 -16.63 1.15
C PHE A 30 -11.95 -15.43 1.55
N LYS A 31 -11.45 -14.59 2.45
CA LYS A 31 -12.11 -13.33 2.83
C LYS A 31 -12.31 -12.41 1.62
N ALA A 32 -11.26 -12.16 0.86
CA ALA A 32 -11.26 -11.26 -0.29
C ALA A 32 -12.25 -11.67 -1.40
N SER A 33 -12.54 -12.97 -1.53
CA SER A 33 -13.49 -13.48 -2.52
C SER A 33 -14.91 -12.89 -2.36
N ASN A 34 -15.26 -12.50 -1.13
CA ASN A 34 -16.56 -11.94 -0.75
C ASN A 34 -16.57 -10.41 -0.59
N LEU A 35 -15.43 -9.74 -0.77
CA LEU A 35 -15.33 -8.29 -0.62
C LEU A 35 -15.72 -7.56 -1.91
N PRO A 36 -16.19 -6.29 -1.81
CA PRO A 36 -16.26 -5.40 -2.96
C PRO A 36 -14.91 -5.33 -3.68
N ARG A 37 -14.93 -5.38 -5.00
CA ARG A 37 -13.72 -5.45 -5.83
C ARG A 37 -13.43 -4.11 -6.46
N LEU A 38 -12.16 -3.71 -6.43
CA LEU A 38 -11.64 -2.57 -7.16
C LEU A 38 -10.59 -3.06 -8.16
N THR A 39 -10.90 -2.97 -9.45
CA THR A 39 -9.93 -3.27 -10.51
C THR A 39 -8.92 -2.14 -10.62
N LEU A 40 -7.64 -2.48 -10.53
CA LEU A 40 -6.55 -1.51 -10.52
C LEU A 40 -6.13 -1.07 -11.93
N SER A 41 -5.78 0.20 -12.06
CA SER A 41 -5.08 0.74 -13.22
C SER A 41 -3.61 0.29 -13.22
N ALA A 42 -2.93 0.43 -14.36
CA ALA A 42 -1.50 0.11 -14.47
C ALA A 42 -0.64 0.90 -13.47
N ARG A 43 -0.98 2.16 -13.19
CA ARG A 43 -0.28 2.98 -12.20
C ARG A 43 -0.51 2.47 -10.78
N ASN A 44 -1.76 2.20 -10.41
CA ASN A 44 -2.09 1.69 -9.08
C ASN A 44 -1.49 0.30 -8.83
N LEU A 45 -1.35 -0.53 -9.88
CA LEU A 45 -0.64 -1.81 -9.81
C LEU A 45 0.84 -1.63 -9.48
N ALA A 46 1.52 -0.72 -10.16
CA ALA A 46 2.93 -0.44 -9.91
C ALA A 46 3.16 0.06 -8.47
N ASP A 47 2.32 0.99 -8.00
CA ASP A 47 2.42 1.48 -6.62
C ASP A 47 2.10 0.38 -5.60
N LEU A 48 1.09 -0.46 -5.86
CA LEU A 48 0.79 -1.61 -5.00
C LEU A 48 1.97 -2.58 -4.90
N GLU A 49 2.66 -2.86 -6.02
CA GLU A 49 3.85 -3.71 -6.02
C GLU A 49 5.00 -3.09 -5.21
N CYS A 50 5.25 -1.78 -5.38
CA CYS A 50 6.25 -1.05 -4.60
C CYS A 50 5.95 -1.06 -3.09
N ILE A 51 4.68 -0.92 -2.70
CA ILE A 51 4.26 -1.05 -1.30
C ILE A 51 4.47 -2.49 -0.83
N ALA A 52 4.01 -3.48 -1.59
CA ALA A 52 4.02 -4.87 -1.17
C ALA A 52 5.43 -5.44 -0.97
N THR A 53 6.36 -5.01 -1.81
CA THR A 53 7.77 -5.45 -1.81
C THR A 53 8.68 -4.59 -0.93
N GLY A 54 8.17 -3.50 -0.35
CA GLY A 54 8.93 -2.63 0.54
C GLY A 54 9.80 -1.59 -0.15
N VAL A 55 9.69 -1.43 -1.48
CA VAL A 55 10.33 -0.33 -2.22
C VAL A 55 9.94 1.02 -1.63
N TYR A 56 8.70 1.14 -1.16
CA TYR A 56 8.20 2.35 -0.48
C TYR A 56 8.27 2.30 1.04
N SER A 57 9.12 1.47 1.64
CA SER A 57 9.33 1.52 3.09
C SER A 57 9.63 2.97 3.52
N PRO A 58 8.95 3.51 4.55
CA PRO A 58 8.18 2.80 5.57
C PRO A 58 6.67 2.65 5.30
N LEU A 59 6.17 2.97 4.10
CA LEU A 59 4.74 2.87 3.82
C LEU A 59 4.24 1.43 3.91
N GLU A 60 3.11 1.24 4.61
CA GLU A 60 2.44 -0.06 4.76
C GLU A 60 1.17 -0.21 3.89
N GLY A 61 0.82 0.85 3.17
CA GLY A 61 -0.36 0.98 2.35
C GLY A 61 -0.34 2.30 1.57
N PHE A 62 -1.40 2.53 0.80
CA PHE A 62 -1.65 3.86 0.24
C PHE A 62 -1.89 4.85 1.37
N VAL A 63 -1.39 6.08 1.22
CA VAL A 63 -1.50 7.11 2.25
C VAL A 63 -2.94 7.59 2.38
N ASP A 64 -3.37 7.83 3.62
CA ASP A 64 -4.67 8.46 3.90
C ASP A 64 -4.60 9.98 3.78
N GLU A 65 -5.71 10.66 4.04
CA GLU A 65 -5.81 12.12 3.92
C GLU A 65 -4.84 12.86 4.84
N GLN A 66 -4.66 12.40 6.08
CA GLN A 66 -3.79 13.07 7.06
C GLN A 66 -2.32 12.95 6.63
N GLU A 67 -1.92 11.77 6.18
CA GLU A 67 -0.58 11.51 5.67
C GLU A 67 -0.33 12.26 4.35
N TYR A 68 -1.32 12.30 3.46
CA TYR A 68 -1.29 13.09 2.23
C TYR A 68 -0.97 14.57 2.51
N TYR A 69 -1.70 15.22 3.42
CA TYR A 69 -1.47 16.64 3.70
C TYR A 69 -0.14 16.90 4.40
N SER A 70 0.32 16.00 5.28
CA SER A 70 1.65 16.10 5.89
C SER A 70 2.75 16.08 4.83
N ILE A 71 2.66 15.15 3.87
CA ILE A 71 3.64 15.04 2.79
C ILE A 71 3.63 16.30 1.92
N ILE A 72 2.45 16.78 1.51
CA ILE A 72 2.35 17.96 0.65
C ILE A 72 2.88 19.22 1.34
N LYS A 73 2.58 19.40 2.63
CA LYS A 73 2.93 20.61 3.37
C LYS A 73 4.36 20.60 3.86
N ASP A 74 4.79 19.48 4.44
CA ASP A 74 6.00 19.39 5.25
C ASP A 74 7.05 18.46 4.64
N MET A 75 6.75 17.81 3.50
CA MET A 75 7.59 16.80 2.84
C MET A 75 8.03 15.69 3.80
N ARG A 76 7.12 15.33 4.71
CA ARG A 76 7.34 14.33 5.75
C ARG A 76 6.10 13.50 5.96
N LEU A 77 6.33 12.27 6.39
CA LEU A 77 5.29 11.46 6.98
C LEU A 77 4.86 12.04 8.33
N GLN A 78 3.69 11.66 8.84
CA GLN A 78 3.20 12.07 10.17
C GLN A 78 4.17 11.72 11.30
N ASN A 79 4.96 10.63 11.15
CA ASN A 79 6.00 10.25 12.10
C ASN A 79 7.31 11.06 11.96
N GLY A 80 7.34 12.07 11.07
CA GLY A 80 8.46 12.96 10.84
C GLY A 80 9.51 12.45 9.84
N LEU A 81 9.40 11.23 9.31
CA LEU A 81 10.33 10.72 8.31
C LEU A 81 10.18 11.49 6.99
N ALA A 82 11.30 11.77 6.31
CA ALA A 82 11.25 12.47 5.03
C ALA A 82 10.52 11.64 3.96
N TRP A 83 9.56 12.26 3.27
CA TRP A 83 8.80 11.67 2.18
C TRP A 83 8.12 12.78 1.38
N SER A 84 8.37 12.87 0.07
CA SER A 84 8.04 14.07 -0.71
C SER A 84 6.91 13.90 -1.72
N ILE A 85 6.44 12.67 -1.96
CA ILE A 85 5.42 12.37 -2.98
C ILE A 85 4.35 11.47 -2.37
N PRO A 86 3.09 11.92 -2.22
CA PRO A 86 2.03 11.08 -1.70
C PRO A 86 1.74 9.89 -2.62
N VAL A 87 1.70 8.68 -2.06
CA VAL A 87 1.35 7.45 -2.80
C VAL A 87 -0.10 7.10 -2.47
N THR A 88 -1.02 7.57 -3.31
CA THR A 88 -2.47 7.44 -3.12
C THR A 88 -3.07 6.40 -4.08
N LEU A 89 -4.17 5.75 -3.69
CA LEU A 89 -4.94 4.92 -4.61
C LEU A 89 -5.91 5.78 -5.43
N GLN A 90 -5.48 6.19 -6.63
CA GLN A 90 -6.25 7.13 -7.45
C GLN A 90 -7.41 6.43 -8.15
N VAL A 91 -8.63 6.91 -7.92
CA VAL A 91 -9.88 6.46 -8.56
C VAL A 91 -10.77 7.67 -8.86
N SER A 92 -11.74 7.52 -9.77
CA SER A 92 -12.76 8.55 -9.98
C SER A 92 -13.70 8.66 -8.79
N ALA A 93 -14.33 9.83 -8.60
CA ALA A 93 -15.35 10.02 -7.57
C ALA A 93 -16.51 9.01 -7.69
N SER A 94 -16.90 8.66 -8.92
CA SER A 94 -17.94 7.64 -9.17
C SER A 94 -17.55 6.25 -8.68
N ILE A 95 -16.26 5.91 -8.65
CA ILE A 95 -15.75 4.66 -8.11
C ILE A 95 -15.62 4.78 -6.58
N ALA A 96 -15.03 5.87 -6.09
CA ALA A 96 -14.87 6.11 -4.65
C ALA A 96 -16.20 6.03 -3.89
N ASN A 97 -17.27 6.61 -4.45
CA ASN A 97 -18.60 6.63 -3.85
C ASN A 97 -19.27 5.24 -3.71
N GLN A 98 -18.67 4.18 -4.27
CA GLN A 98 -19.16 2.81 -4.13
C GLN A 98 -18.66 2.14 -2.85
N TYR A 99 -17.68 2.75 -2.16
CA TYR A 99 -17.03 2.20 -0.99
C TYR A 99 -17.29 3.07 0.24
N GLN A 100 -17.29 2.45 1.41
CA GLN A 100 -17.52 3.12 2.69
C GLN A 100 -16.19 3.24 3.44
N LEU A 101 -16.03 4.29 4.24
CA LEU A 101 -14.92 4.36 5.19
C LEU A 101 -15.01 3.19 6.19
N ASP A 102 -13.85 2.79 6.71
CA ASP A 102 -13.68 1.67 7.64
C ASP A 102 -14.16 0.31 7.08
N SER A 103 -14.36 0.21 5.76
CA SER A 103 -14.68 -1.04 5.07
C SER A 103 -13.44 -1.68 4.45
N GLU A 104 -13.51 -2.97 4.15
CA GLU A 104 -12.45 -3.65 3.41
C GLU A 104 -12.86 -3.93 1.97
N ILE A 105 -11.90 -3.78 1.06
CA ILE A 105 -12.07 -4.05 -0.36
C ILE A 105 -10.97 -4.97 -0.88
N ALA A 106 -11.29 -5.76 -1.89
CA ALA A 106 -10.33 -6.53 -2.63
C ALA A 106 -9.77 -5.70 -3.80
N LEU A 107 -8.45 -5.55 -3.85
CA LEU A 107 -7.75 -4.96 -5.00
C LEU A 107 -7.45 -6.05 -6.03
N VAL A 108 -7.85 -5.82 -7.27
CA VAL A 108 -7.90 -6.85 -8.31
C VAL A 108 -7.13 -6.39 -9.55
N HIS A 109 -6.32 -7.28 -10.13
CA HIS A 109 -5.67 -7.05 -11.41
C HIS A 109 -6.73 -7.05 -12.55
N PRO A 110 -6.53 -6.33 -13.67
CA PRO A 110 -7.45 -6.36 -14.82
C PRO A 110 -7.80 -7.75 -15.39
N ASN A 111 -7.01 -8.78 -15.10
CA ASN A 111 -7.29 -10.17 -15.50
C ASN A 111 -8.17 -10.94 -14.49
N GLY A 112 -8.63 -10.29 -13.42
CA GLY A 112 -9.49 -10.88 -12.38
C GLY A 112 -8.74 -11.46 -11.17
N THR A 113 -7.41 -11.49 -11.17
CA THR A 113 -6.64 -11.99 -10.02
C THR A 113 -6.73 -11.05 -8.82
N ILE A 114 -7.11 -11.57 -7.65
CA ILE A 114 -7.07 -10.84 -6.38
C ILE A 114 -5.61 -10.66 -5.96
N LEU A 115 -5.22 -9.43 -5.67
CA LEU A 115 -3.84 -9.06 -5.31
C LEU A 115 -3.68 -8.71 -3.83
N ALA A 116 -4.65 -7.98 -3.27
CA ALA A 116 -4.58 -7.51 -1.88
C ALA A 116 -5.97 -7.28 -1.28
N VAL A 117 -6.02 -7.23 0.05
CA VAL A 117 -7.13 -6.65 0.81
C VAL A 117 -6.68 -5.31 1.36
N MET A 118 -7.52 -4.29 1.23
CA MET A 118 -7.24 -2.94 1.73
C MET A 118 -8.40 -2.45 2.57
N ALA A 119 -8.09 -1.89 3.74
CA ALA A 119 -9.03 -1.10 4.52
C ALA A 119 -9.14 0.32 3.95
N VAL A 120 -10.35 0.80 3.73
CA VAL A 120 -10.65 2.16 3.27
C VAL A 120 -10.62 3.08 4.49
N LYS A 121 -9.84 4.16 4.40
CA LYS A 121 -9.64 5.14 5.48
C LYS A 121 -9.95 6.55 4.99
#